data_AF-A0A8S9ILC3-F1
#
_entry.id   AF-A0A8S9ILC3-F1
#
_cell.length_a   1.000
_cell.length_b   1.000
_cell.length_c   1.000
_cell.angle_alpha   90.00
_cell.angle_beta   90.00
_cell.angle_gamma   90.00
#
_symmetry.space_group_name_H-M   'P 1'
#
loop_
_entity.id
_entity.type
_entity.pdbx_description
1 polymer ?
#
loop_
_entity_poly.entity_id
_entity_poly.type
_entity_poly.pdbx_seq_one_letter_code
_entity_poly.pdbx_strand_id
1 'polypeptide(L)'
;MSSSNYFCSWIDRPHLDPNTRLLTEEYQRGITEFMGLVHRQPEAKTGMLRCPCSNCKNRKSVPKKKGRLVGLGRRSRSAAPSSAPPPYVDPEVLTAQLKDKDDRISALETQMAAQQAGYETQKRLNEQMMEMMKRMYPNEVFPNIQDP
;
A
#
# COMPACT_ATOMS: atom_id res chain seq x y z
N MET A 1 22.93 24.98 -3.53
CA MET A 1 22.15 24.56 -2.34
C MET A 1 22.67 23.20 -1.88
N SER A 2 23.03 23.01 -0.61
CA SER A 2 23.54 21.72 -0.13
C SER A 2 22.44 20.65 -0.22
N SER A 3 22.77 19.44 -0.69
CA SER A 3 21.83 18.31 -0.81
C SER A 3 21.08 18.00 0.49
N SER A 4 21.66 18.37 1.65
CA SER A 4 21.03 18.26 2.96
C SER A 4 19.77 19.13 3.12
N ASN A 5 19.71 20.31 2.49
CA ASN A 5 18.56 21.21 2.58
C ASN A 5 17.37 20.73 1.74
N TYR A 6 17.65 20.00 0.65
CA TYR A 6 16.64 19.41 -0.22
C TYR A 6 15.83 18.32 0.48
N PHE A 7 16.49 17.42 1.23
CA PHE A 7 15.77 16.34 1.93
C PHE A 7 14.93 16.82 3.11
N CYS A 8 15.25 17.98 3.71
CA CYS A 8 14.48 18.50 4.84
C CYS A 8 13.23 19.27 4.39
N SER A 9 13.28 19.93 3.22
CA SER A 9 12.25 20.90 2.82
C SER A 9 10.86 20.32 2.56
N TRP A 10 10.77 19.01 2.30
CA TRP A 10 9.49 18.32 2.04
C TRP A 10 9.03 17.45 3.22
N ILE A 11 9.92 17.11 4.17
CA ILE A 11 9.54 16.39 5.41
C ILE A 11 8.68 17.27 6.32
N ASP A 12 8.98 18.58 6.35
CA ASP A 12 8.26 19.55 7.19
C ASP A 12 6.95 20.06 6.54
N ARG A 13 6.61 19.61 5.32
CA ARG A 13 5.38 19.98 4.63
C ARG A 13 4.22 19.04 4.99
N PRO A 14 2.96 19.45 4.77
CA PRO A 14 1.81 18.55 4.88
C PRO A 14 2.01 17.30 4.03
N HIS A 15 2.06 16.16 4.73
CA HIS A 15 2.34 14.85 4.16
C HIS A 15 1.09 14.21 3.55
N LEU A 16 -0.10 14.64 3.96
CA LEU A 16 -1.38 14.18 3.46
C LEU A 16 -2.09 15.31 2.71
N ASP A 17 -2.62 14.98 1.55
CA ASP A 17 -3.52 15.87 0.83
C ASP A 17 -4.86 15.99 1.61
N PRO A 18 -5.35 17.21 1.87
CA PRO A 18 -6.55 17.43 2.67
C PRO A 18 -7.83 16.82 2.07
N ASN A 19 -7.90 16.66 0.75
CA ASN A 19 -9.10 16.24 0.03
C ASN A 19 -9.16 14.72 -0.12
N THR A 20 -8.02 14.08 -0.36
CA THR A 20 -7.92 12.64 -0.65
C THR A 20 -7.45 11.83 0.55
N ARG A 21 -6.84 12.48 1.57
CA ARG A 21 -6.14 11.83 2.70
C ARG A 21 -5.04 10.86 2.26
N LEU A 22 -4.57 10.97 1.02
CA LEU A 22 -3.45 10.22 0.49
C LEU A 22 -2.17 11.05 0.64
N LEU A 23 -1.01 10.40 0.50
CA LEU A 23 0.26 11.11 0.52
C LEU A 23 0.35 12.09 -0.65
N THR A 24 0.84 13.30 -0.41
CA THR A 24 1.07 14.26 -1.50
C THR A 24 2.16 13.73 -2.44
N GLU A 25 2.03 14.02 -3.74
CA GLU A 25 2.99 13.55 -4.75
C GLU A 25 4.43 14.01 -4.43
N GLU A 26 4.58 15.24 -3.92
CA GLU A 26 5.88 15.77 -3.47
C GLU A 26 6.48 14.92 -2.35
N TYR A 27 5.65 14.49 -1.40
CA TYR A 27 6.08 13.68 -0.26
C TYR A 27 6.41 12.25 -0.69
N GLN A 28 5.61 11.65 -1.57
CA GLN A 28 5.89 10.32 -2.14
C GLN A 28 7.20 10.29 -2.95
N ARG A 29 7.41 11.30 -3.80
CA ARG A 29 8.65 11.46 -4.57
C ARG A 29 9.85 11.66 -3.64
N GLY A 30 9.71 12.52 -2.64
CA GLY A 30 10.72 12.76 -1.62
C GLY A 30 11.13 11.49 -0.87
N ILE A 31 10.17 10.65 -0.45
CA ILE A 31 10.46 9.36 0.21
C ILE A 31 11.26 8.46 -0.73
N THR A 32 10.82 8.35 -1.98
CA THR A 32 11.44 7.48 -2.98
C THR A 32 12.92 7.86 -3.20
N GLU A 33 13.19 9.16 -3.36
CA GLU A 33 14.55 9.67 -3.54
C GLU A 33 15.41 9.50 -2.28
N PHE A 34 14.85 9.77 -1.10
CA PHE A 34 15.54 9.58 0.17
C PHE A 34 15.91 8.11 0.39
N MET A 35 14.99 7.19 0.14
CA MET A 35 15.26 5.75 0.23
C MET A 35 16.34 5.34 -0.77
N GLY A 36 16.30 5.84 -2.01
CA GLY A 36 17.34 5.60 -3.01
C GLY A 36 18.73 6.07 -2.54
N LEU A 37 18.81 7.23 -1.90
CA LEU A 37 20.05 7.76 -1.34
C LEU A 37 20.55 6.92 -0.16
N VAL A 38 19.67 6.51 0.76
CA VAL A 38 20.02 5.65 1.90
C VAL A 38 20.62 4.33 1.44
N HIS A 39 20.08 3.74 0.37
CA HIS A 39 20.59 2.48 -0.19
C HIS A 39 21.98 2.64 -0.85
N ARG A 40 22.30 3.84 -1.35
CA ARG A 40 23.60 4.16 -1.98
C ARG A 40 24.71 4.50 -0.99
N GLN A 41 24.41 4.66 0.30
CA GLN A 41 25.44 4.95 1.30
C GLN A 41 26.33 3.71 1.56
N PRO A 42 27.67 3.82 1.49
CA PRO A 42 28.58 2.68 1.66
C PRO A 42 28.50 2.07 3.07
N GLU A 43 28.11 2.87 4.08
CA GLU A 43 27.87 2.41 5.45
C GLU A 43 26.48 1.77 5.65
N ALA A 44 25.69 1.53 4.60
CA ALA A 44 24.38 0.91 4.72
C ALA A 44 24.40 -0.45 5.43
N LYS A 45 25.55 -1.13 5.45
CA LYS A 45 25.80 -2.40 6.14
C LYS A 45 26.10 -2.27 7.65
N THR A 46 26.38 -1.07 8.16
CA THR A 46 26.78 -0.85 9.57
C THR A 46 25.63 -0.90 10.58
N GLY A 47 24.39 -1.02 10.11
CA GLY A 47 23.24 -0.98 11.01
C GLY A 47 23.00 0.41 11.63
N MET A 48 23.57 1.49 11.08
CA MET A 48 23.32 2.87 11.51
C MET A 48 22.90 3.78 10.33
N LEU A 49 22.09 4.80 10.61
CA LEU A 49 21.67 5.86 9.69
C LEU A 49 21.98 7.22 10.30
N ARG A 50 22.29 8.24 9.50
CA ARG A 50 22.32 9.62 10.01
C ARG A 50 20.88 10.14 10.16
N CYS A 51 20.60 10.82 11.26
CA CYS A 51 19.28 11.38 11.53
C CYS A 51 19.07 12.63 10.66
N PRO A 52 18.08 12.64 9.75
CA PRO A 52 17.82 13.76 8.84
C PRO A 52 17.08 14.94 9.49
N CYS A 53 16.92 14.94 10.82
CA CYS A 53 16.12 15.94 11.50
C CYS A 53 16.75 17.36 11.42
N SER A 54 15.89 18.36 11.23
CA SER A 54 16.25 19.79 11.20
C SER A 54 16.99 20.24 12.47
N ASN A 55 16.66 19.64 13.62
CA ASN A 55 17.32 19.91 14.90
C ASN A 55 18.76 19.39 14.98
N CYS A 56 19.06 18.25 14.37
CA CYS A 56 20.34 17.57 14.49
C CYS A 56 21.26 17.80 13.30
N LYS A 57 20.75 18.31 12.17
CA LYS A 57 21.50 18.65 10.96
C LYS A 57 22.45 17.52 10.53
N ASN A 58 21.98 16.28 10.51
CA ASN A 58 22.76 15.08 10.14
C ASN A 58 23.97 14.74 11.02
N ARG A 59 24.10 15.34 12.22
CA ARG A 59 25.22 15.08 13.14
C ARG A 59 25.04 13.86 14.05
N LYS A 60 23.83 13.34 14.20
CA LYS A 60 23.53 12.17 15.05
C LYS A 60 23.35 10.91 14.19
N SER A 61 23.91 9.79 14.64
CA SER A 61 23.63 8.45 14.09
C SER A 61 22.51 7.77 14.90
N VAL A 62 21.65 7.01 14.21
CA VAL A 62 20.56 6.23 14.78
C VAL A 62 20.66 4.77 14.32
N PRO A 63 20.41 3.77 15.19
CA PRO A 63 20.44 2.37 14.79
C PRO A 63 19.34 2.02 13.78
N LYS A 64 19.67 1.27 12.73
CA LYS A 64 18.74 0.56 11.85
C LYS A 64 18.12 -0.59 12.66
N LYS A 65 16.93 -0.38 13.24
CA LYS A 65 16.20 -1.49 13.88
C LYS A 65 15.85 -2.55 12.82
N LYS A 66 16.55 -3.68 12.83
CA LYS A 66 16.11 -4.90 12.14
C LYS A 66 15.04 -5.55 13.02
N GLY A 67 13.77 -5.39 12.65
CA GLY A 67 12.64 -6.15 13.21
C GLY A 67 12.48 -6.13 14.74
N ARG A 68 11.89 -5.05 15.27
CA ARG A 68 10.83 -5.09 16.29
C ARG A 68 10.32 -3.66 16.51
N LEU A 69 9.11 -3.36 16.06
CA LEU A 69 8.34 -2.21 16.55
C LEU A 69 7.95 -2.50 18.01
N VAL A 70 8.90 -2.33 18.92
CA VAL A 70 8.63 -2.19 20.34
C VAL A 70 8.81 -0.72 20.72
N GLY A 71 7.71 -0.13 21.19
CA GLY A 71 7.71 1.14 21.90
C GLY A 71 7.45 2.40 21.08
N LEU A 72 6.27 2.53 20.45
CA LEU A 72 5.59 3.83 20.28
C LEU A 72 4.98 4.29 21.63
N GLY A 73 5.78 4.19 22.69
CA GLY A 73 5.36 4.31 24.08
C GLY A 73 6.19 5.32 24.84
N ARG A 74 6.47 6.48 24.24
CA ARG A 74 6.80 7.69 25.01
C ARG A 74 5.62 8.64 24.89
N ARG A 75 4.67 8.47 25.81
CA ARG A 75 3.73 9.51 26.22
C ARG A 75 4.55 10.76 26.53
N SER A 76 4.51 11.72 25.62
CA SER A 76 4.62 13.12 26.01
C SER A 76 3.63 13.32 27.14
N ARG A 77 4.05 13.94 28.25
CA ARG A 77 3.11 14.47 29.25
C ARG A 77 2.42 15.67 28.61
N SER A 78 1.50 15.38 27.71
CA SER A 78 0.43 16.29 27.32
C SER A 78 -0.74 15.87 28.19
N ALA A 79 -1.29 16.78 28.97
CA ALA A 79 -2.56 16.57 29.64
C ALA A 79 -3.55 15.92 28.65
N ALA A 80 -4.24 14.87 29.09
CA ALA A 80 -5.20 14.17 28.26
C ALA A 80 -6.16 15.18 27.62
N PRO A 81 -6.33 15.21 26.28
CA PRO A 81 -7.53 15.81 25.74
C PRO A 81 -8.65 14.89 26.21
N SER A 82 -9.41 15.39 27.18
CA SER A 82 -10.67 14.88 27.73
C SER A 82 -10.84 13.36 27.73
N SER A 83 -10.94 12.80 28.93
CA SER A 83 -11.53 11.49 29.25
C SER A 83 -13.02 11.39 28.87
N ALA A 84 -13.42 11.94 27.73
CA ALA A 84 -14.73 11.70 27.15
C ALA A 84 -14.76 10.23 26.71
N PRO A 85 -15.72 9.43 27.21
CA PRO A 85 -16.01 8.14 26.60
C PRO A 85 -16.21 8.35 25.09
N PRO A 86 -15.79 7.43 24.22
CA PRO A 86 -16.34 7.42 22.86
C PRO A 86 -17.87 7.52 22.99
N PRO A 87 -18.56 8.28 22.12
CA PRO A 87 -20.02 8.27 22.15
C PRO A 87 -20.45 6.81 22.15
N TYR A 88 -21.26 6.42 23.13
CA TYR A 88 -21.70 5.05 23.28
C TYR A 88 -22.31 4.63 21.94
N VAL A 89 -21.59 3.77 21.21
CA VAL A 89 -22.09 3.17 19.97
C VAL A 89 -22.92 2.01 20.42
N ASP A 90 -24.22 2.09 20.14
CA ASP A 90 -25.16 1.04 20.45
C ASP A 90 -24.67 -0.31 19.88
N PRO A 91 -24.46 -1.35 20.72
CA PRO A 91 -24.08 -2.69 20.27
C PRO A 91 -25.01 -3.26 19.20
N GLU A 92 -26.28 -2.88 19.20
CA GLU A 92 -27.27 -3.34 18.23
C GLU A 92 -27.02 -2.73 16.83
N VAL A 93 -26.61 -1.46 16.79
CA VAL A 93 -26.21 -0.79 15.54
C VAL A 93 -24.92 -1.39 14.99
N LEU A 94 -23.97 -1.76 15.86
CA LEU A 94 -22.72 -2.39 15.44
C LEU A 94 -22.94 -3.80 14.89
N THR A 95 -23.78 -4.61 15.54
CA THR A 95 -24.12 -5.96 15.05
C THR A 95 -24.89 -5.91 13.73
N ALA A 96 -25.81 -4.96 13.56
CA ALA A 96 -26.50 -4.74 12.29
C ALA A 96 -25.52 -4.36 11.17
N GLN A 97 -24.54 -3.48 11.44
CA GLN A 97 -23.52 -3.10 10.45
C GLN A 97 -22.56 -4.23 10.09
N LEU A 98 -22.25 -5.12 11.03
CA LEU A 98 -21.44 -6.29 10.73
C LEU A 98 -22.20 -7.27 9.84
N LYS A 99 -23.48 -7.49 10.14
CA LYS A 99 -24.35 -8.34 9.31
C LYS A 99 -24.50 -7.80 7.89
N ASP A 100 -24.73 -6.49 7.73
CA ASP A 100 -24.80 -5.85 6.40
C ASP A 100 -23.50 -6.04 5.60
N LYS A 101 -22.34 -5.93 6.27
CA LYS A 101 -21.05 -6.21 5.65
C LYS A 101 -20.90 -7.67 5.24
N ASP A 102 -21.31 -8.61 6.08
CA ASP A 102 -21.25 -10.05 5.79
C ASP A 102 -22.17 -10.44 4.62
N ASP A 103 -23.37 -9.85 4.58
CA ASP A 103 -24.32 -10.02 3.47
C ASP A 103 -23.73 -9.47 2.15
N ARG A 104 -23.08 -8.30 2.22
CA ARG A 104 -22.38 -7.71 1.06
C ARG A 104 -21.18 -8.56 0.61
N ILE A 105 -20.41 -9.14 1.52
CA ILE A 105 -19.31 -10.05 1.19
C ILE A 105 -19.86 -11.27 0.45
N SER A 106 -20.91 -11.90 0.99
CA SER A 106 -21.56 -13.07 0.39
C SER A 106 -22.08 -12.78 -1.03
N ALA A 107 -22.68 -11.60 -1.24
CA ALA A 107 -23.14 -11.17 -2.55
C ALA A 107 -21.98 -10.97 -3.55
N LEU A 108 -20.88 -10.37 -3.11
CA LEU A 108 -19.70 -10.14 -3.96
C LEU A 108 -19.00 -11.46 -4.31
N GLU A 109 -18.87 -12.39 -3.37
CA GLU A 109 -18.32 -13.73 -3.63
C GLU A 109 -19.15 -14.49 -4.67
N THR A 110 -20.48 -14.39 -4.58
CA THR A 110 -21.38 -14.98 -5.58
C THR A 110 -21.19 -14.36 -6.96
N GLN A 111 -21.03 -13.02 -7.04
CA GLN A 111 -20.77 -12.34 -8.31
C GLN A 111 -19.42 -12.73 -8.91
N MET A 112 -18.36 -12.84 -8.10
CA MET A 112 -17.05 -13.30 -8.56
C MET A 112 -17.11 -14.73 -9.08
N ALA A 113 -17.80 -15.63 -8.38
CA ALA A 113 -17.98 -17.01 -8.81
C ALA A 113 -18.75 -17.10 -10.15
N ALA A 114 -19.83 -16.33 -10.29
CA ALA A 114 -20.59 -16.27 -11.53
C ALA A 114 -19.77 -15.69 -12.69
N GLN A 115 -18.99 -14.63 -12.43
CA GLN A 115 -18.11 -14.01 -13.42
C GLN A 115 -17.02 -15.00 -13.87
N GLN A 116 -16.40 -15.70 -12.92
CA GLN A 116 -15.39 -16.71 -13.22
C GLN A 116 -15.98 -17.86 -14.05
N ALA A 117 -17.16 -18.36 -13.69
CA ALA A 117 -17.84 -19.39 -14.48
C ALA A 117 -18.16 -18.93 -15.90
N GLY A 118 -18.60 -17.67 -16.06
CA GLY A 118 -18.87 -17.06 -17.37
C GLY A 118 -17.60 -16.95 -18.22
N TYR A 119 -16.51 -16.48 -17.61
CA TYR A 119 -15.21 -16.38 -18.25
C TYR A 119 -14.64 -17.75 -18.66
N GLU A 120 -14.70 -18.75 -17.77
CA GLU A 120 -14.27 -20.12 -18.09
C GLU A 120 -15.09 -20.74 -19.23
N THR A 121 -16.39 -20.47 -19.28
CA THR A 121 -17.25 -20.94 -20.37
C THR A 121 -16.84 -20.32 -21.70
N GLN A 122 -16.60 -19.00 -21.72
CA GLN A 122 -16.13 -18.30 -22.91
C GLN A 122 -14.76 -18.82 -23.37
N LYS A 123 -13.84 -19.04 -22.43
CA LYS A 123 -12.52 -19.59 -22.71
C LYS A 123 -12.60 -20.96 -23.38
N ARG A 124 -13.45 -21.87 -22.86
CA ARG A 124 -13.68 -23.19 -23.48
C ARG A 124 -14.24 -23.08 -24.90
N LEU A 125 -15.16 -22.16 -25.14
CA LEU A 125 -15.70 -21.91 -26.49
C LEU A 125 -14.60 -21.41 -27.45
N ASN A 126 -13.78 -20.47 -27.00
CA ASN A 126 -12.66 -19.96 -27.80
C ASN A 126 -11.62 -21.06 -28.09
N GLU A 127 -11.29 -21.89 -27.11
CA GLU A 127 -10.40 -23.04 -27.29
C GLU A 127 -10.98 -24.06 -28.29
N GLN A 128 -12.28 -24.34 -28.22
CA GLN A 128 -12.94 -25.21 -29.19
C GLN A 128 -12.88 -24.66 -30.61
N MET A 129 -13.11 -23.35 -30.78
CA MET A 129 -12.98 -22.70 -32.09
C MET A 129 -11.53 -22.75 -32.60
N MET A 130 -10.55 -22.51 -31.74
CA MET A 130 -9.14 -22.58 -32.09
C MET A 130 -8.73 -23.99 -32.51
N GLU A 131 -9.17 -25.02 -31.78
CA GLU A 131 -8.95 -26.43 -32.13
C GLU A 131 -9.58 -26.80 -33.48
N MET A 132 -10.80 -26.32 -33.74
CA MET A 132 -11.46 -26.53 -35.04
C MET A 132 -10.67 -25.89 -36.18
N MET A 133 -10.22 -24.65 -36.01
CA MET A 133 -9.38 -23.94 -36.99
C MET A 133 -8.06 -24.69 -37.24
N LYS A 134 -7.45 -25.25 -36.19
CA LYS A 134 -6.19 -25.99 -36.28
C LYS A 134 -6.32 -27.30 -37.06
N ARG A 135 -7.47 -27.97 -36.98
CA ARG A 135 -7.76 -29.16 -37.80
C ARG A 135 -8.00 -28.81 -39.27
N MET A 136 -8.64 -27.67 -39.53
CA MET A 136 -8.87 -27.19 -40.89
C MET A 136 -7.57 -26.74 -41.55
N TYR A 137 -6.64 -26.15 -40.78
CA TYR A 137 -5.38 -25.60 -41.27
C TYR A 137 -4.18 -26.09 -40.43
N PRO A 138 -3.74 -27.34 -40.63
CA PRO A 138 -2.68 -27.94 -39.81
C PRO A 138 -1.29 -27.29 -39.99
N ASN A 139 -1.10 -26.49 -41.06
CA ASN A 139 0.17 -25.83 -41.39
C ASN A 139 0.22 -24.35 -40.97
N GLU A 140 -0.88 -23.78 -40.47
CA GLU A 140 -0.95 -22.38 -40.03
C GLU A 140 -0.50 -22.26 -38.56
N VAL A 141 0.39 -21.30 -38.28
CA VAL A 141 0.85 -21.01 -36.91
C VAL A 141 -0.07 -19.99 -36.27
N PHE A 142 -1.02 -20.45 -35.46
CA PHE A 142 -1.92 -19.56 -34.72
C PHE A 142 -1.20 -18.96 -33.49
N PRO A 143 -1.23 -17.62 -33.29
CA PRO A 143 -0.61 -16.98 -32.13
C PRO A 143 -1.30 -17.40 -30.82
N ASN A 144 -0.51 -17.73 -29.80
CA ASN A 144 -1.03 -18.07 -28.48
C ASN A 144 -1.46 -16.79 -27.76
N ILE A 145 -2.77 -16.57 -27.68
CA ILE A 145 -3.34 -15.47 -26.90
C ILE A 145 -3.36 -15.93 -25.45
N GLN A 146 -2.32 -15.58 -24.69
CA GLN A 146 -2.34 -15.73 -23.24
C GLN A 146 -3.29 -14.70 -22.64
N ASP A 147 -4.13 -15.13 -21.71
CA ASP A 147 -4.89 -14.22 -20.86
C ASP A 147 -3.90 -13.32 -20.08
N PRO A 148 -4.15 -12.00 -19.97
CA PRO A 148 -3.26 -11.05 -19.28
C PRO A 148 -3.14 -11.31 -17.77
#